data_AF-A0A1J6JDC0-F1
#
_entry.id   AF-A0A1J6JDC0-F1
#
_cell.length_a   1.000
_cell.length_b   1.000
_cell.length_c   1.000
_cell.angle_alpha   90.00
_cell.angle_beta   90.00
_cell.angle_gamma   90.00
#
_symmetry.space_group_name_H-M   'P 1'
#
loop_
_entity.id
_entity.type
_entity.pdbx_description
1 polymer ?
#
loop_
_entity_poly.entity_id
_entity_poly.type
_entity_poly.pdbx_seq_one_letter_code
_entity_poly.pdbx_strand_id
1 'polypeptide(L)'
;MSMVPAARRGCIMGVRFHPTEAELINFLKRFLKGELLPSECPNFQLADIYGDQPPWQIFGASDHPEEKVRYIFTRLKKQKSEHTR
;
A
#
# COMPACT_ATOMS: atom_id res chain seq x y z
N MET A 1 -12.13 -1.24 22.65
CA MET A 1 -12.16 -0.64 21.29
C MET A 1 -12.17 -1.79 20.30
N SER A 2 -13.31 -2.01 19.64
CA SER A 2 -13.56 -3.21 18.82
C SER A 2 -13.01 -2.97 17.40
N MET A 3 -11.98 -3.72 17.00
CA MET A 3 -11.52 -3.70 15.60
C MET A 3 -12.53 -4.50 14.77
N VAL A 4 -13.22 -3.79 13.87
CA VAL A 4 -14.09 -4.41 12.87
C VAL A 4 -13.23 -5.31 11.98
N PRO A 5 -13.54 -6.61 11.84
CA PRO A 5 -12.76 -7.48 10.97
C PRO A 5 -12.95 -6.99 9.53
N ALA A 6 -11.84 -6.70 8.84
CA ALA A 6 -11.86 -6.33 7.45
C ALA A 6 -12.64 -7.40 6.67
N ALA A 7 -13.70 -6.96 6.00
CA ALA A 7 -14.63 -7.81 5.28
C ALA A 7 -13.88 -8.81 4.40
N ARG A 8 -14.30 -10.08 4.45
CA ARG A 8 -13.84 -11.12 3.53
C ARG A 8 -14.11 -10.63 2.11
N ARG A 9 -13.06 -10.15 1.43
CA ARG A 9 -13.13 -9.75 0.04
C ARG A 9 -13.58 -10.96 -0.76
N GLY A 10 -14.71 -10.83 -1.45
CA GLY A 10 -15.18 -11.80 -2.44
C GLY A 10 -14.24 -11.78 -3.63
N CYS A 11 -13.04 -12.33 -3.47
CA CYS A 11 -12.08 -12.49 -4.54
C CYS A 11 -12.47 -13.76 -5.31
N ILE A 12 -12.77 -13.62 -6.60
CA ILE A 12 -12.96 -14.76 -7.49
C ILE A 12 -11.63 -15.53 -7.52
N MET A 13 -11.67 -16.83 -7.21
CA MET A 13 -10.48 -17.67 -7.20
C MET A 13 -9.69 -17.52 -8.51
N GLY A 14 -8.43 -17.11 -8.40
CA GLY A 14 -7.51 -16.96 -9.54
C GLY A 14 -7.36 -15.54 -10.08
N VAL A 15 -8.24 -14.60 -9.75
CA VAL A 15 -8.04 -13.19 -10.07
C VAL A 15 -7.09 -12.57 -9.04
N ARG A 16 -6.06 -11.88 -9.51
CA ARG A 16 -5.08 -11.19 -8.66
C ARG A 16 -5.06 -9.71 -8.99
N PHE A 17 -4.84 -8.90 -7.98
CA PHE A 17 -4.55 -7.49 -8.21
C PHE A 17 -3.16 -7.36 -8.87
N HIS A 18 -3.15 -6.94 -10.13
CA HIS A 18 -1.94 -6.75 -10.91
C HIS A 18 -2.09 -5.49 -11.79
N PRO A 19 -2.11 -4.29 -11.17
CA PRO A 19 -2.32 -3.05 -11.88
C PRO A 19 -1.15 -2.70 -12.78
N THR A 20 -1.45 -1.99 -13.86
CA THR A 20 -0.49 -1.29 -14.70
C THR A 20 0.10 -0.08 -13.96
N GLU A 21 1.23 0.43 -14.44
CA GLU A 21 1.85 1.64 -13.89
C GLU A 21 0.92 2.86 -13.94
N ALA A 22 0.15 3.00 -15.03
CA ALA A 22 -0.82 4.07 -15.18
C ALA A 22 -1.94 3.99 -14.12
N GLU A 23 -2.42 2.79 -13.82
CA GLU A 23 -3.41 2.56 -12.76
C GLU A 23 -2.82 2.89 -11.38
N LEU A 24 -1.57 2.48 -11.11
CA LEU A 24 -0.87 2.82 -9.86
C LEU A 24 -0.77 4.34 -9.64
N ILE A 25 -0.39 5.10 -10.68
CA ILE A 25 -0.34 6.55 -10.63
C ILE A 25 -1.74 7.14 -10.38
N ASN A 26 -2.77 6.58 -11.02
CA ASN A 26 -4.14 7.01 -10.81
C ASN A 26 -4.59 6.77 -9.37
N PHE A 27 -4.31 5.61 -8.77
CA PHE A 27 -4.61 5.33 -7.36
C PHE A 27 -3.92 6.32 -6.43
N LEU A 28 -2.66 6.66 -6.68
CA LEU A 28 -1.95 7.69 -5.92
C LEU A 28 -2.63 9.06 -6.02
N LYS A 29 -3.04 9.48 -7.23
CA LYS A 29 -3.77 10.75 -7.42
C LYS A 29 -5.08 10.77 -6.64
N ARG A 30 -5.84 9.68 -6.65
CA ARG A 30 -7.12 9.55 -5.93
C ARG A 30 -6.91 9.59 -4.42
N PHE A 31 -5.90 8.88 -3.91
CA PHE A 31 -5.50 8.94 -2.51
C PHE A 31 -5.17 10.37 -2.07
N LEU A 32 -4.38 11.11 -2.86
CA LEU A 32 -4.03 12.50 -2.56
C LEU A 32 -5.25 13.45 -2.56
N LYS A 33 -6.28 13.14 -3.33
CA LYS A 33 -7.55 13.88 -3.35
C LYS A 33 -8.51 13.48 -2.22
N GLY A 34 -8.19 12.45 -1.44
CA GLY A 34 -9.09 11.88 -0.43
C GLY A 34 -10.26 11.10 -1.03
N GLU A 35 -10.18 10.68 -2.29
CA GLU A 35 -11.21 9.86 -2.93
C GLU A 35 -11.11 8.40 -2.44
N LEU A 36 -12.26 7.74 -2.37
CA LEU A 36 -12.31 6.30 -2.08
C LEU A 36 -11.70 5.50 -3.24
N LEU A 37 -10.82 4.57 -2.88
CA LEU A 37 -10.26 3.62 -3.85
C LEU A 37 -11.31 2.55 -4.21
N PRO A 38 -11.25 1.98 -5.43
CA PRO A 38 -12.16 0.92 -5.83
C PRO A 38 -12.10 -0.28 -4.88
N SER A 39 -13.24 -0.96 -4.67
CA SER A 39 -13.35 -2.14 -3.81
C SER A 39 -12.44 -3.30 -4.21
N GLU A 40 -12.05 -3.34 -5.48
CA GLU A 40 -11.19 -4.36 -6.07
C GLU A 40 -9.71 -4.15 -5.71
N CYS A 41 -9.38 -2.99 -5.13
CA CYS A 41 -8.03 -2.69 -4.71
C CYS A 41 -7.63 -3.44 -3.43
N PRO A 42 -6.34 -3.77 -3.29
CA PRO A 42 -5.79 -4.20 -2.03
C PRO A 42 -6.03 -3.10 -0.98
N ASN A 43 -6.08 -3.46 0.30
CA ASN A 43 -6.07 -2.48 1.38
C ASN A 43 -4.69 -1.83 1.39
N PHE A 44 -4.53 -0.75 0.63
CA PHE A 44 -3.31 0.05 0.61
C PHE A 44 -3.06 0.57 2.03
N GLN A 45 -1.91 0.24 2.58
CA GLN A 45 -1.49 0.73 3.90
C GLN A 45 -0.70 2.03 3.74
N LEU A 46 -0.88 2.97 4.65
CA LEU A 46 -0.02 4.14 4.78
C LEU A 46 1.07 3.83 5.81
N ALA A 47 2.33 3.75 5.39
CA ALA A 47 3.47 3.43 6.26
C ALA A 47 4.75 4.17 5.86
N ASP A 48 5.67 4.40 6.81
CA ASP A 48 7.03 4.91 6.52
C ASP A 48 7.95 3.74 6.15
N ILE A 49 8.07 3.46 4.86
CA ILE A 49 8.93 2.37 4.36
C ILE A 49 10.42 2.72 4.41
N TYR A 50 10.75 3.98 4.66
CA TYR A 50 12.12 4.48 4.79
C TYR A 50 12.46 4.84 6.24
N GLY A 51 11.66 4.37 7.20
CA GLY A 51 11.92 4.52 8.63
C GLY A 51 12.96 3.51 9.12
N ASP A 52 12.93 3.22 10.42
CA ASP A 52 13.88 2.30 11.06
C ASP A 52 13.47 0.82 10.91
N GLN A 53 12.30 0.56 10.33
CA GLN A 53 11.81 -0.81 10.15
C GLN A 53 12.45 -1.47 8.93
N PRO A 54 13.02 -2.68 9.09
CA PRO A 54 13.53 -3.44 7.96
C PRO A 54 12.39 -3.98 7.07
N PRO A 55 12.67 -4.22 5.77
CA PRO A 55 11.65 -4.67 4.82
C PRO A 55 10.85 -5.89 5.27
N TRP A 56 11.48 -6.91 5.88
CA TRP A 56 10.76 -8.11 6.31
C TRP A 56 9.76 -7.88 7.45
N GLN A 57 9.90 -6.80 8.23
CA GLN A 57 8.87 -6.45 9.22
C GLN A 57 7.66 -5.77 8.55
N ILE A 58 7.91 -5.00 7.49
CA ILE A 58 6.88 -4.32 6.68
C ILE A 58 6.15 -5.34 5.78
N PHE A 59 6.89 -6.26 5.17
CA PHE A 59 6.42 -7.24 4.19
C PHE A 59 6.19 -8.65 4.77
N GLY A 60 6.49 -8.91 6.05
CA GLY A 60 6.30 -10.21 6.70
C GLY A 60 5.03 -10.34 7.55
N ALA A 61 4.46 -9.23 8.01
CA ALA A 61 3.21 -9.22 8.80
C ALA A 61 1.98 -9.22 7.86
N SER A 62 1.83 -10.26 7.03
CA SER A 62 0.68 -10.38 6.12
C SER A 62 -0.42 -11.21 6.77
N ASP A 63 -1.63 -10.68 6.85
CA ASP A 63 -2.82 -11.51 7.12
C ASP A 63 -3.21 -12.36 5.88
N HIS A 64 -2.55 -12.14 4.74
CA HIS A 64 -2.77 -12.78 3.45
C HIS A 64 -1.46 -13.38 2.91
N PRO A 65 -1.06 -14.58 3.36
CA PRO A 65 0.20 -15.22 2.94
C PRO A 65 0.26 -15.56 1.44
N GLU A 66 -0.88 -15.61 0.76
CA GLU A 66 -1.01 -15.84 -0.69
C GLU A 66 -0.58 -14.64 -1.56
N GLU A 67 -0.60 -13.42 -1.02
CA GLU A 67 -0.21 -12.21 -1.73
C GLU A 67 1.30 -12.00 -1.67
N LYS A 68 1.98 -12.22 -2.82
CA LYS A 68 3.43 -12.05 -2.95
C LYS A 68 3.90 -10.60 -3.11
N VAL A 69 2.96 -9.68 -3.36
CA VAL A 69 3.24 -8.27 -3.67
C VAL A 69 2.37 -7.40 -2.77
N ARG A 70 2.95 -6.36 -2.16
CA ARG A 70 2.21 -5.36 -1.39
C ARG A 70 2.38 -3.98 -1.99
N TYR A 71 1.33 -3.19 -1.88
CA TYR A 71 1.31 -1.79 -2.30
C TYR A 71 1.10 -0.90 -1.07
N ILE A 72 1.98 0.08 -0.90
CA ILE A 72 2.04 0.92 0.29
C ILE A 72 2.12 2.39 -0.15
N PHE A 73 1.29 3.23 0.44
CA PHE A 73 1.49 4.67 0.38
C PHE A 73 2.54 5.06 1.42
N THR A 74 3.51 5.86 1.02
CA THR A 74 4.54 6.36 1.94
C THR A 74 4.73 7.85 1.74
N ARG A 75 5.09 8.54 2.82
CA ARG A 75 5.38 9.97 2.74
C ARG A 75 6.74 10.14 2.10
N LEU A 76 6.79 10.87 0.99
CA LEU A 76 8.07 11.24 0.37
C LEU A 76 8.87 12.11 1.36
N LYS A 77 10.04 11.62 1.80
CA LYS A 77 10.99 12.43 2.56
C LYS A 77 11.59 13.44 1.58
N LYS A 78 11.40 14.74 1.83
CA LYS A 78 12.09 15.78 1.06
C LYS A 78 13.58 15.54 1.19
N GLN A 79 14.33 15.56 0.08
CA GLN A 79 15.78 15.54 0.18
C GLN A 79 16.22 16.69 1.08
N LYS A 80 17.07 16.41 2.08
CA LYS A 80 17.74 17.48 2.80
C LYS A 80 18.62 18.20 1.79
N SER A 81 18.41 19.49 1.63
CA SER A 81 19.27 20.38 0.85
C SER A 81 20.59 20.61 1.59
N GLU A 82 21.38 19.56 1.84
CA GLU A 82 22.73 19.67 2.38
C GLU A 82 23.60 18.61 1.69
N HIS A 83 24.00 18.96 0.47
CA HIS A 83 25.27 18.51 -0.07
C HIS A 83 26.14 19.77 -0.24
N THR A 84 26.48 20.40 0.89
CA THR A 84 27.62 21.32 0.91
C THR A 84 28.86 20.42 0.82
N ARG A 85 29.44 20.42 -0.37
CA ARG A 85 30.68 19.74 -0.71
C ARG A 85 31.88 20.52 -0.21
#